data_AF-Q4U4M4-F1
#
_entry.id   AF-Q4U4M4-F1
#
_cell.length_a   1.000
_cell.length_b   1.000
_cell.length_c   1.000
_cell.angle_alpha   90.00
_cell.angle_beta   90.00
_cell.angle_gamma   90.00
#
_symmetry.space_group_name_H-M   'P 1'
#
loop_
_entity.id
_entity.type
_entity.pdbx_description
1 polymer ?
#
loop_
_entity_poly.entity_id
_entity_poly.type
_entity_poly.pdbx_seq_one_letter_code
_entity_poly.pdbx_strand_id
1 'polypeptide(L)'
;HHDDFHQPNFAGASIMKGGPREPWHDIHSRLEGPIAWDVLFNFEQRWRKQGGKDLLIPLRELEDVIIPPSPVTFAEDQETWNVQLFRSIDGGAAFGFPETPEDAARAGLVSGKDNIIDRSIQDAYIHAIRRAKNFIYIENQYFLGSCFGWSPDDIKPEDIGALHLIPKELSLKNVSKIEAGERFT
;
A
#
# COMPACT_ATOMS: atom_id res chain seq x y z
N HIS A 1 -15.65 24.70 3.81
CA HIS A 1 -14.68 25.23 2.83
C HIS A 1 -14.61 26.77 2.78
N HIS A 2 -15.19 27.54 3.73
CA HIS A 2 -14.95 29.00 3.77
C HIS A 2 -13.48 29.28 4.13
N ASP A 3 -13.01 28.64 5.21
CA ASP A 3 -11.61 28.71 5.69
C ASP A 3 -10.76 27.50 5.23
N ASP A 4 -11.26 26.74 4.27
CA ASP A 4 -10.63 25.52 3.75
C ASP A 4 -10.97 25.38 2.26
N PHE A 5 -10.52 26.35 1.46
CA PHE A 5 -10.69 26.37 0.02
C PHE A 5 -9.45 25.79 -0.65
N HIS A 6 -9.60 24.61 -1.27
CA HIS A 6 -8.55 23.95 -2.03
C HIS A 6 -8.86 24.01 -3.53
N GLN A 7 -7.95 24.60 -4.33
CA GLN A 7 -8.02 24.59 -5.79
C GLN A 7 -6.61 24.80 -6.37
N PRO A 8 -5.79 23.74 -6.48
CA PRO A 8 -4.42 23.83 -6.97
C PRO A 8 -4.33 23.91 -8.51
N ASN A 9 -5.42 23.65 -9.23
CA ASN A 9 -5.41 23.51 -10.69
C ASN A 9 -5.49 24.84 -11.46
N PHE A 10 -5.90 25.94 -10.79
CA PHE A 10 -6.01 27.26 -11.41
C PHE A 10 -5.08 28.26 -10.73
N ALA A 11 -4.23 28.91 -11.52
CA ALA A 11 -3.32 29.94 -11.02
C ALA A 11 -4.09 31.08 -10.34
N GLY A 12 -3.76 31.34 -9.07
CA GLY A 12 -4.38 32.41 -8.29
C GLY A 12 -5.83 32.15 -7.87
N ALA A 13 -6.28 30.90 -7.84
CA ALA A 13 -7.56 30.54 -7.24
C ALA A 13 -7.63 30.97 -5.76
N SER A 14 -8.77 31.51 -5.33
CA SER A 14 -9.01 31.88 -3.94
C SER A 14 -10.51 31.94 -3.65
N ILE A 15 -10.89 31.77 -2.37
CA ILE A 15 -12.29 31.84 -1.94
C ILE A 15 -12.95 33.18 -2.31
N MET A 16 -12.18 34.27 -2.29
CA MET A 16 -12.65 35.62 -2.65
C MET A 16 -13.01 35.77 -4.12
N LYS A 17 -12.46 34.92 -4.99
CA LYS A 17 -12.77 34.89 -6.43
C LYS A 17 -13.92 33.93 -6.76
N GLY A 18 -14.46 33.22 -5.77
CA GLY A 18 -15.47 32.19 -5.95
C GLY A 18 -14.90 30.81 -6.27
N GLY A 19 -15.80 29.87 -6.58
CA GLY A 19 -15.46 28.48 -6.93
C GLY A 19 -15.20 28.26 -8.43
N PRO A 20 -15.08 26.99 -8.86
CA PRO A 20 -15.23 25.79 -8.04
C PRO A 20 -13.99 25.50 -7.20
N ARG A 21 -14.20 25.01 -5.97
CA ARG A 21 -13.14 24.28 -5.24
C ARG A 21 -12.88 22.95 -5.96
N GLU A 22 -11.79 22.28 -5.61
CA GLU A 22 -11.59 20.87 -5.94
C GLU A 22 -12.22 20.00 -4.85
N PRO A 23 -13.30 19.23 -5.13
CA PRO A 23 -13.83 18.24 -4.20
C PRO A 23 -12.80 17.14 -3.92
N TRP A 24 -12.83 16.59 -2.70
CA TRP A 24 -11.91 15.53 -2.29
C TRP A 24 -12.71 14.24 -2.11
N HIS A 25 -12.57 13.32 -3.07
CA HIS A 25 -13.10 11.95 -2.98
C HIS A 25 -11.96 11.01 -2.63
N ASP A 26 -12.08 10.29 -1.52
CA ASP A 26 -10.99 9.49 -0.94
C ASP A 26 -11.56 8.39 -0.02
N ILE A 27 -10.76 7.37 0.26
CA ILE A 27 -11.13 6.21 1.08
C ILE A 27 -10.12 6.02 2.21
N HIS A 28 -10.62 5.81 3.43
CA HIS A 28 -9.80 5.52 4.61
C HIS A 28 -10.38 4.34 5.39
N SER A 29 -9.58 3.76 6.30
CA SER A 29 -10.02 2.68 7.18
C SER A 29 -9.53 2.89 8.61
N ARG A 30 -10.24 2.32 9.58
CA ARG A 30 -9.77 2.13 10.96
C ARG A 30 -9.52 0.66 11.18
N LEU A 31 -8.41 0.34 11.84
CA LEU A 31 -8.02 -1.04 12.14
C LEU A 31 -8.08 -1.27 13.64
N GLU A 32 -8.64 -2.41 14.04
CA GLU A 32 -8.78 -2.84 15.43
C GLU A 32 -8.23 -4.26 15.60
N GLY A 33 -7.85 -4.62 16.82
CA GLY A 33 -7.23 -5.91 17.12
C GLY A 33 -5.73 -5.95 16.80
N PRO A 34 -5.15 -7.14 16.57
CA PRO A 34 -3.70 -7.31 16.47
C PRO A 34 -3.06 -6.48 15.35
N ILE A 35 -3.77 -6.30 14.23
CA ILE A 35 -3.30 -5.53 13.07
C ILE A 35 -2.97 -4.05 13.40
N ALA A 36 -3.59 -3.46 14.43
CA ALA A 36 -3.28 -2.11 14.85
C ALA A 36 -1.83 -1.99 15.37
N TRP A 37 -1.31 -3.06 15.98
CA TRP A 37 0.08 -3.13 16.44
C TRP A 37 1.06 -3.21 15.29
N ASP A 38 0.70 -3.82 14.16
CA ASP A 38 1.57 -3.86 12.98
C ASP A 38 1.75 -2.45 12.38
N VAL A 39 0.70 -1.62 12.40
CA VAL A 39 0.77 -0.21 11.98
C VAL A 39 1.66 0.59 12.94
N LEU A 40 1.51 0.37 14.25
CA LEU A 40 2.39 0.99 15.24
C LEU A 40 3.85 0.55 15.04
N PHE A 41 4.09 -0.75 14.85
CA PHE A 41 5.43 -1.28 14.65
C PHE A 41 6.09 -0.65 13.42
N ASN A 42 5.35 -0.47 12.33
CA ASN A 42 5.83 0.30 11.18
C ASN A 42 6.23 1.74 11.56
N PHE A 43 5.43 2.44 12.36
CA PHE A 43 5.80 3.77 12.86
C PHE A 43 7.10 3.73 13.69
N GLU A 44 7.23 2.79 14.62
CA GLU A 44 8.42 2.65 15.44
C GLU A 44 9.68 2.35 14.61
N GLN A 45 9.58 1.45 13.62
CA GLN A 45 10.70 1.14 12.73
C GLN A 45 11.20 2.39 12.01
N ARG A 46 10.29 3.24 11.54
CA ARG A 46 10.62 4.50 10.86
C ARG A 46 11.18 5.54 11.82
N TRP A 47 10.58 5.67 13.01
CA TRP A 47 11.05 6.60 14.03
C TRP A 47 12.45 6.23 14.53
N ARG A 48 12.75 4.95 14.73
CA ARG A 48 14.11 4.51 15.10
C ARG A 48 15.14 4.79 14.01
N LYS A 49 14.73 4.79 12.73
CA LYS A 49 15.65 5.03 11.60
C LYS A 49 15.88 6.52 11.32
N GLN A 50 14.82 7.33 11.36
CA GLN A 50 14.84 8.71 10.87
C GLN A 50 14.19 9.72 11.84
N GLY A 51 13.67 9.26 12.98
CA GLY A 51 13.17 10.11 14.04
C GLY A 51 14.29 10.86 14.76
N GLY A 52 13.90 11.86 15.56
CA GLY A 52 14.86 12.73 16.24
C GLY A 52 15.30 12.17 17.59
N LYS A 53 14.38 12.19 18.56
CA LYS A 53 14.65 11.81 19.95
C LYS A 53 14.12 10.42 20.24
N ASP A 54 14.77 9.71 21.16
CA ASP A 54 14.27 8.44 21.68
C ASP A 54 13.11 8.71 22.65
N LEU A 55 11.91 8.79 22.09
CA LEU A 55 10.65 9.08 22.79
C LEU A 55 9.61 8.00 22.50
N LEU A 56 10.02 6.87 21.93
CA LEU A 56 9.12 5.75 21.73
C LEU A 56 8.71 5.19 23.09
N ILE A 57 7.41 4.97 23.24
CA ILE A 57 6.86 4.45 24.48
C ILE A 57 7.29 2.99 24.61
N PRO A 58 7.99 2.59 25.69
CA PRO A 58 8.36 1.21 25.91
C PRO A 58 7.12 0.42 26.34
N LEU A 59 6.40 -0.16 25.37
CA LEU A 59 5.12 -0.85 25.62
C LEU A 59 5.19 -1.97 26.67
N ARG A 60 6.36 -2.61 26.83
CA ARG A 60 6.64 -3.61 27.87
C ARG A 60 6.52 -3.04 29.29
N GLU A 61 6.74 -1.75 29.48
CA GLU A 61 6.59 -1.08 30.77
C GLU A 61 5.14 -0.68 31.06
N LEU A 62 4.24 -0.84 30.08
CA LEU A 62 2.83 -0.49 30.18
C LEU A 62 1.91 -1.71 30.08
N GLU A 63 2.42 -2.92 30.33
CA GLU A 63 1.62 -4.16 30.23
C GLU A 63 0.39 -4.17 31.15
N ASP A 64 0.44 -3.43 32.28
CA ASP A 64 -0.69 -3.28 33.21
C ASP A 64 -1.78 -2.30 32.71
N VAL A 65 -1.47 -1.49 31.69
CA VAL A 65 -2.37 -0.45 31.14
C VAL A 65 -2.82 -0.80 29.72
N ILE A 66 -1.93 -1.41 28.95
CA ILE A 66 -2.09 -1.71 27.53
C ILE A 66 -2.00 -3.22 27.36
N ILE A 67 -3.10 -3.81 26.91
CA ILE A 67 -3.16 -5.24 26.61
C ILE A 67 -2.23 -5.60 25.43
N PRO A 68 -1.67 -6.82 25.40
CA PRO A 68 -0.94 -7.31 24.23
C PRO A 68 -1.84 -7.38 22.99
N PRO A 69 -1.27 -7.54 21.78
CA PRO A 69 -2.04 -7.73 20.56
C PRO A 69 -3.10 -8.83 20.71
N SER A 70 -4.37 -8.41 20.78
CA SER A 70 -5.48 -9.28 21.13
C SER A 70 -6.64 -9.07 20.15
N PRO A 71 -7.36 -10.13 19.76
CA PRO A 71 -8.60 -10.01 18.99
C PRO A 71 -9.63 -9.13 19.72
N VAL A 72 -10.44 -8.41 18.95
CA VAL A 72 -11.57 -7.61 19.48
C VAL A 72 -12.91 -8.33 19.38
N THR A 73 -12.97 -9.43 18.62
CA THR A 73 -14.13 -10.32 18.45
C THR A 73 -13.74 -11.77 18.71
N PHE A 74 -14.73 -12.63 18.92
CA PHE A 74 -14.53 -14.09 18.99
C PHE A 74 -14.37 -14.68 17.58
N ALA A 75 -13.70 -15.82 17.46
CA ALA A 75 -13.40 -16.43 16.16
C ALA A 75 -14.65 -16.84 15.36
N GLU A 76 -15.75 -17.14 16.04
CA GLU A 76 -17.02 -17.54 15.43
C GLU A 76 -17.92 -16.35 15.05
N ASP A 77 -17.54 -15.13 15.43
CA ASP A 77 -18.30 -13.94 15.10
C ASP A 77 -18.19 -13.66 13.59
N GLN A 78 -19.35 -13.54 12.93
CA GLN A 78 -19.45 -13.32 11.48
C GLN A 78 -18.90 -11.95 11.05
N GLU A 79 -18.79 -11.00 11.98
CA GLU A 79 -18.22 -9.68 11.73
C GLU A 79 -16.69 -9.66 11.96
N THR A 80 -16.06 -10.81 12.21
CA THR A 80 -14.60 -10.92 12.37
C THR A 80 -13.86 -10.73 11.06
N TRP A 81 -12.76 -9.97 11.09
CA TRP A 81 -11.91 -9.71 9.94
C TRP A 81 -10.53 -10.35 10.10
N ASN A 82 -10.08 -11.04 9.04
CA ASN A 82 -8.67 -11.38 8.87
C ASN A 82 -8.00 -10.28 8.04
N VAL A 83 -7.06 -9.56 8.65
CA VAL A 83 -6.39 -8.41 8.03
C VAL A 83 -4.89 -8.64 8.02
N GLN A 84 -4.23 -8.20 6.95
CA GLN A 84 -2.78 -8.24 6.80
C GLN A 84 -2.28 -6.86 6.36
N LEU A 85 -1.20 -6.38 6.99
CA LEU A 85 -0.55 -5.12 6.62
C LEU A 85 0.45 -5.36 5.48
N PHE A 86 0.49 -4.44 4.53
CA PHE A 86 1.44 -4.43 3.42
C PHE A 86 2.09 -3.06 3.30
N ARG A 87 3.33 -3.00 2.79
CA ARG A 87 4.09 -1.76 2.65
C ARG A 87 4.89 -1.68 1.34
N SER A 88 5.37 -0.47 1.08
CA SER A 88 6.43 -0.15 0.12
C SER A 88 7.45 0.71 0.86
N ILE A 89 8.53 0.10 1.36
CA ILE A 89 9.52 0.78 2.20
C ILE A 89 10.87 0.05 2.11
N ASP A 90 11.98 0.74 2.36
CA ASP A 90 13.31 0.14 2.35
C ASP A 90 14.07 0.33 3.69
N GLY A 91 15.20 -0.35 3.82
CA GLY A 91 16.09 -0.24 5.00
C GLY A 91 16.73 1.14 5.21
N GLY A 92 16.60 2.05 4.23
CA GLY A 92 16.96 3.45 4.39
C GLY A 92 15.92 4.22 5.22
N ALA A 93 14.66 3.82 5.16
CA ALA A 93 13.54 4.46 5.87
C ALA A 93 13.03 3.70 7.10
N ALA A 94 13.34 2.42 7.24
CA ALA A 94 12.92 1.58 8.38
C ALA A 94 14.09 0.82 9.01
N PHE A 95 14.11 0.77 10.33
CA PHE A 95 15.06 -0.02 11.12
C PHE A 95 14.56 -1.47 11.32
N GLY A 96 15.49 -2.42 11.47
CA GLY A 96 15.19 -3.79 11.91
C GLY A 96 14.70 -4.72 10.81
N PHE A 97 15.03 -4.46 9.54
CA PHE A 97 14.90 -5.49 8.50
C PHE A 97 15.94 -6.60 8.71
N PRO A 98 15.61 -7.86 8.33
CA PRO A 98 16.58 -8.95 8.39
C PRO A 98 17.83 -8.63 7.58
N GLU A 99 19.02 -8.92 8.10
CA GLU A 99 20.28 -8.57 7.41
C GLU A 99 20.76 -9.67 6.45
N THR A 100 20.34 -10.93 6.68
CA THR A 100 20.75 -12.06 5.85
C THR A 100 19.85 -12.17 4.61
N PRO A 101 20.40 -12.52 3.43
CA PRO A 101 19.59 -12.74 2.23
C PRO A 101 18.53 -13.84 2.40
N GLU A 102 18.82 -14.86 3.22
CA GLU A 102 17.90 -15.97 3.47
C GLU A 102 16.66 -15.51 4.26
N ASP A 103 16.87 -14.76 5.35
CA ASP A 103 15.77 -14.24 6.17
C ASP A 103 14.98 -13.15 5.42
N ALA A 104 15.67 -12.33 4.63
CA ALA A 104 15.03 -11.34 3.76
C ALA A 104 14.11 -12.01 2.74
N ALA A 105 14.59 -13.04 2.03
CA ALA A 105 13.78 -13.80 1.08
C ALA A 105 12.59 -14.50 1.75
N ARG A 106 12.78 -15.06 2.96
CA ARG A 106 11.71 -15.69 3.74
C ARG A 106 10.61 -14.71 4.13
N ALA A 107 10.96 -13.44 4.37
CA ALA A 107 10.02 -12.36 4.64
C ALA A 107 9.44 -11.70 3.36
N GLY A 108 9.76 -12.21 2.17
CA GLY A 108 9.31 -11.63 0.89
C GLY A 108 9.99 -10.31 0.53
N LEU A 109 11.11 -9.98 1.18
CA LEU A 109 11.89 -8.78 0.91
C LEU A 109 12.85 -9.03 -0.25
N VAL A 110 13.15 -7.98 -1.01
CA VAL A 110 14.07 -8.04 -2.15
C VAL A 110 15.28 -7.15 -1.92
N SER A 111 16.44 -7.59 -2.38
CA SER A 111 17.65 -6.75 -2.34
C SER A 111 17.57 -5.66 -3.41
N GLY A 112 17.61 -4.40 -2.98
CA GLY A 112 17.88 -3.25 -3.85
C GLY A 112 19.37 -3.04 -4.06
N LYS A 113 19.73 -1.87 -4.61
CA LYS A 113 21.14 -1.49 -4.84
C LYS A 113 21.92 -1.38 -3.52
N ASP A 114 21.36 -0.64 -2.56
CA ASP A 114 22.02 -0.30 -1.30
C ASP A 114 21.22 -0.72 -0.05
N ASN A 115 19.95 -1.10 -0.21
CA ASN A 115 19.04 -1.45 0.89
C ASN A 115 18.16 -2.65 0.54
N ILE A 116 17.68 -3.34 1.57
CA ILE A 116 16.59 -4.30 1.47
C ILE A 116 15.27 -3.55 1.30
N ILE A 117 14.40 -4.05 0.43
CA ILE A 117 13.14 -3.43 0.02
C ILE A 117 11.97 -4.35 0.37
N ASP A 118 11.01 -3.81 1.10
CA ASP A 118 9.66 -4.34 1.27
C ASP A 118 8.80 -3.80 0.13
N ARG A 119 8.25 -4.71 -0.68
CA ARG A 119 7.37 -4.43 -1.83
C ARG A 119 6.03 -5.15 -1.70
N SER A 120 5.66 -5.51 -0.47
CA SER A 120 4.50 -6.36 -0.18
C SER A 120 3.17 -5.75 -0.64
N ILE A 121 3.05 -4.42 -0.81
CA ILE A 121 1.88 -3.81 -1.47
C ILE A 121 1.72 -4.34 -2.90
N GLN A 122 2.79 -4.31 -3.71
CA GLN A 122 2.71 -4.80 -5.10
C GLN A 122 2.31 -6.27 -5.13
N ASP A 123 2.89 -7.07 -4.24
CA ASP A 123 2.64 -8.52 -4.18
C ASP A 123 1.20 -8.81 -3.74
N ALA A 124 0.67 -8.09 -2.75
CA ALA A 124 -0.73 -8.17 -2.35
C ALA A 124 -1.69 -7.84 -3.50
N TYR A 125 -1.41 -6.79 -4.27
CA TYR A 125 -2.18 -6.45 -5.48
C TYR A 125 -2.15 -7.59 -6.51
N ILE A 126 -0.97 -8.13 -6.82
CA ILE A 126 -0.82 -9.25 -7.76
C ILE A 126 -1.65 -10.46 -7.30
N HIS A 127 -1.53 -10.84 -6.03
CA HIS A 127 -2.28 -11.97 -5.48
C HIS A 127 -3.80 -11.74 -5.49
N ALA A 128 -4.25 -10.52 -5.17
CA ALA A 128 -5.66 -10.15 -5.22
C ALA A 128 -6.24 -10.23 -6.64
N ILE A 129 -5.49 -9.75 -7.65
CA ILE A 129 -5.87 -9.83 -9.06
C ILE A 129 -5.91 -11.30 -9.51
N ARG A 130 -4.85 -12.07 -9.24
CA ARG A 130 -4.74 -13.47 -9.71
C ARG A 130 -5.85 -14.35 -9.18
N ARG A 131 -6.29 -14.16 -7.93
CA ARG A 131 -7.39 -14.94 -7.33
C ARG A 131 -8.79 -14.45 -7.70
N ALA A 132 -8.93 -13.28 -8.34
CA ALA A 132 -10.23 -12.74 -8.72
C ALA A 132 -10.96 -13.66 -9.70
N LYS A 133 -12.26 -13.84 -9.44
CA LYS A 133 -13.14 -14.74 -10.24
C LYS A 133 -14.29 -14.03 -10.93
N ASN A 134 -14.77 -12.91 -10.39
CA ASN A 134 -16.02 -12.27 -10.82
C ASN A 134 -15.79 -10.85 -11.36
N PHE A 135 -15.25 -9.96 -10.54
CA PHE A 135 -14.94 -8.59 -10.98
C PHE A 135 -13.82 -7.97 -10.15
N ILE A 136 -13.23 -6.89 -10.64
CA ILE A 136 -12.32 -6.02 -9.89
C ILE A 136 -12.78 -4.57 -10.02
N TYR A 137 -12.89 -3.88 -8.89
CA TYR A 137 -13.17 -2.45 -8.83
C TYR A 137 -11.93 -1.69 -8.33
N ILE A 138 -11.58 -0.59 -9.00
CA ILE A 138 -10.39 0.21 -8.68
C ILE A 138 -10.78 1.69 -8.65
N GLU A 139 -10.56 2.32 -7.50
CA GLU A 139 -10.44 3.77 -7.37
C GLU A 139 -8.99 4.09 -7.02
N ASN A 140 -8.32 4.88 -7.85
CA ASN A 140 -6.92 5.27 -7.61
C ASN A 140 -6.60 6.61 -8.27
N GLN A 141 -5.71 7.39 -7.67
CA GLN A 141 -5.24 8.65 -8.24
C GLN A 141 -4.42 8.43 -9.52
N TYR A 142 -3.67 7.33 -9.60
CA TYR A 142 -2.85 6.99 -10.76
C TYR A 142 -3.18 5.60 -11.30
N PHE A 143 -3.16 5.46 -12.63
CA PHE A 143 -3.30 4.17 -13.29
C PHE A 143 -2.36 4.10 -14.50
N LEU A 144 -1.11 3.75 -14.23
CA LEU A 144 -0.04 3.55 -15.21
C LEU A 144 0.86 2.42 -14.73
N GLY A 145 1.72 1.89 -15.60
CA GLY A 145 2.71 0.87 -15.24
C GLY A 145 2.81 -0.27 -16.24
N SER A 146 3.56 -1.30 -15.86
CA SER A 146 3.91 -2.43 -16.72
C SER A 146 4.53 -1.98 -18.04
N CYS A 147 5.44 -0.99 -17.98
CA CYS A 147 6.00 -0.35 -19.17
C CYS A 147 6.74 -1.32 -20.09
N PHE A 148 7.27 -2.43 -19.56
CA PHE A 148 7.85 -3.53 -20.34
C PHE A 148 6.90 -4.14 -21.39
N GLY A 149 5.58 -3.88 -21.30
CA GLY A 149 4.59 -4.30 -22.28
C GLY A 149 4.02 -3.17 -23.14
N TRP A 150 4.61 -1.97 -23.11
CA TRP A 150 4.22 -0.83 -23.96
C TRP A 150 4.81 -0.96 -25.37
N SER A 151 4.18 -0.31 -26.36
CA SER A 151 4.68 -0.30 -27.73
C SER A 151 5.96 0.53 -27.84
N PRO A 152 7.02 0.04 -28.54
CA PRO A 152 8.29 0.76 -28.68
C PRO A 152 8.31 1.78 -29.82
N ASP A 153 7.14 2.26 -30.29
CA ASP A 153 7.03 3.07 -31.51
C ASP A 153 7.76 4.42 -31.40
N ASP A 154 7.50 5.17 -30.33
CA ASP A 154 8.07 6.52 -30.09
C ASP A 154 8.86 6.62 -28.78
N ILE A 155 9.02 5.50 -28.07
CA ILE A 155 9.68 5.41 -26.77
C ILE A 155 10.59 4.19 -26.73
N LYS A 156 11.54 4.19 -25.80
CA LYS A 156 12.27 2.99 -25.39
C LYS A 156 11.68 2.49 -24.06
N PRO A 157 10.86 1.44 -24.05
CA PRO A 157 10.19 0.96 -22.85
C PRO A 157 11.13 0.66 -21.68
N GLU A 158 12.37 0.29 -21.97
CA GLU A 158 13.43 -0.01 -21.01
C GLU A 158 13.87 1.23 -20.22
N ASP A 159 13.78 2.42 -20.84
CA ASP A 159 14.18 3.70 -20.23
C ASP A 159 13.09 4.27 -19.30
N ILE A 160 11.89 3.68 -19.27
CA ILE A 160 10.73 4.21 -18.53
C ILE A 160 10.78 3.85 -17.03
N GLY A 161 11.25 2.64 -16.69
CA GLY A 161 11.40 2.18 -15.29
C GLY A 161 10.10 1.85 -14.52
N ALA A 162 8.90 2.00 -15.11
CA ALA A 162 7.62 1.68 -14.47
C ALA A 162 7.27 0.17 -14.55
N LEU A 163 8.08 -0.65 -13.88
CA LEU A 163 8.10 -2.11 -14.04
C LEU A 163 7.08 -2.90 -13.19
N HIS A 164 6.24 -2.25 -12.38
CA HIS A 164 5.25 -2.98 -11.57
C HIS A 164 4.17 -3.65 -12.45
N LEU A 165 3.61 -4.75 -11.96
CA LEU A 165 2.84 -5.70 -12.79
C LEU A 165 1.33 -5.41 -12.88
N ILE A 166 0.82 -4.44 -12.13
CA ILE A 166 -0.63 -4.30 -11.88
C ILE A 166 -1.44 -4.18 -13.19
N PRO A 167 -1.12 -3.26 -14.12
CA PRO A 167 -1.84 -3.19 -15.40
C PRO A 167 -1.77 -4.48 -16.23
N LYS A 168 -0.60 -5.15 -16.26
CA LYS A 168 -0.43 -6.40 -17.02
C LYS A 168 -1.20 -7.55 -16.38
N GLU A 169 -1.18 -7.71 -15.06
CA GLU A 169 -1.95 -8.75 -14.36
C GLU A 169 -3.45 -8.59 -14.58
N LEU A 170 -3.97 -7.36 -14.58
CA LEU A 170 -5.38 -7.09 -14.87
C LEU A 170 -5.75 -7.50 -16.30
N SER A 171 -4.96 -7.09 -17.30
CA SER A 171 -5.23 -7.47 -18.70
C SER A 171 -5.12 -8.98 -18.93
N LEU A 172 -4.11 -9.65 -18.35
CA LEU A 172 -3.99 -11.12 -18.44
C LEU A 172 -5.10 -11.85 -17.71
N LYS A 173 -5.60 -11.31 -16.58
CA LYS A 173 -6.79 -11.84 -15.90
C LYS A 173 -8.00 -11.80 -16.84
N ASN A 174 -8.24 -10.68 -17.51
CA ASN A 174 -9.34 -10.55 -18.48
C ASN A 174 -9.18 -11.53 -19.64
N VAL A 175 -7.98 -11.64 -20.23
CA VAL A 175 -7.69 -12.62 -21.30
C VAL A 175 -8.01 -14.04 -20.84
N SER A 176 -7.54 -14.44 -19.65
CA SER A 176 -7.81 -15.79 -19.13
C SER A 176 -9.30 -16.11 -18.95
N LYS A 177 -10.11 -15.09 -18.62
CA LYS A 177 -11.56 -15.24 -18.44
C LYS A 177 -12.29 -15.30 -19.78
N ILE A 178 -11.85 -14.53 -20.75
CA ILE A 178 -12.35 -14.59 -22.14
C ILE A 178 -12.07 -15.96 -22.74
N GLU A 179 -10.84 -16.47 -22.61
CA GLU A 179 -10.45 -17.79 -23.11
C GLU A 179 -11.25 -18.92 -22.47
N ALA A 180 -11.61 -18.79 -21.19
CA ALA A 180 -12.46 -19.74 -20.48
C ALA A 180 -13.97 -19.58 -20.76
N GLY A 181 -14.38 -18.54 -21.50
CA GLY A 181 -15.81 -18.22 -21.70
C GLY A 181 -16.53 -17.79 -20.41
N GLU A 182 -15.79 -17.31 -19.42
CA GLU A 182 -16.32 -16.92 -18.11
C GLU A 182 -16.59 -15.41 -18.05
N ARG A 183 -17.72 -15.03 -17.44
CA ARG A 183 -18.02 -13.61 -17.20
C ARG A 183 -17.03 -13.03 -16.17
N PHE A 184 -16.39 -11.92 -16.54
CA PHE A 184 -15.54 -11.14 -15.67
C PHE A 184 -15.64 -9.65 -16.01
N THR A 185 -15.49 -8.75 -15.03
CA THR A 185 -15.56 -7.30 -15.25
C THR A 185 -14.48 -6.55 -14.48
#